data_AF-A0A8S2XKW1-F1
#
_entry.id   AF-A0A8S2XKW1-F1
#
_cell.length_a   1.000
_cell.length_b   1.000
_cell.length_c   1.000
_cell.angle_alpha   90.00
_cell.angle_beta   90.00
_cell.angle_gamma   90.00
#
_symmetry.space_group_name_H-M   'P 1'
#
loop_
_entity.id
_entity.type
_entity.pdbx_description
1 polymer ?
#
loop_
_entity_poly.entity_id
_entity_poly.type
_entity_poly.pdbx_seq_one_letter_code
_entity_poly.pdbx_strand_id
1 'polypeptide(L)'
;MMILIFIFILINSINKSFSQLDSLPYYAIQEKLPISTLVVDLSKTQNLTSSAKYSYFDLTQIGTRLFLLNESRILTSVILDRDQMCLKQQCSCLSCQISLELIIKLPLNTLYETIQIRIVDLNDHAPIFAHK
;
A
#
# COMPACT_ATOMS: atom_id res chain seq x y z
N MET A 1 -29.53 -22.23 34.44
CA MET A 1 -28.71 -22.86 33.37
C MET A 1 -28.98 -22.25 31.99
N MET A 2 -30.24 -22.12 31.52
CA MET A 2 -30.56 -21.50 30.23
C MET A 2 -30.08 -20.04 30.05
N ILE A 3 -30.12 -19.20 31.09
CA ILE A 3 -29.68 -17.79 31.01
C ILE A 3 -28.16 -17.68 30.77
N LEU A 4 -27.36 -18.54 31.40
CA LEU A 4 -25.91 -18.59 31.20
C LEU A 4 -25.53 -19.04 29.78
N ILE A 5 -26.31 -19.96 29.21
CA ILE A 5 -26.14 -20.42 27.83
C ILE A 5 -26.48 -19.27 26.86
N PHE A 6 -27.54 -18.51 27.13
CA PHE A 6 -27.92 -17.37 26.28
C PHE A 6 -26.88 -16.24 26.33
N ILE A 7 -26.33 -15.94 27.51
CA ILE A 7 -25.21 -14.98 27.66
C ILE A 7 -23.95 -15.48 26.94
N PHE A 8 -23.64 -16.78 27.05
CA PHE A 8 -22.51 -17.37 26.32
C PHE A 8 -22.70 -17.28 24.80
N ILE A 9 -23.91 -17.53 24.29
CA ILE A 9 -24.23 -17.40 22.85
C ILE A 9 -24.11 -15.93 22.41
N LEU A 10 -24.56 -14.97 23.22
CA LEU A 10 -24.45 -13.54 22.93
C LEU A 10 -22.99 -13.08 22.91
N ILE A 11 -22.17 -13.50 23.88
CA ILE A 11 -20.73 -13.18 23.93
C ILE A 11 -20.01 -13.77 22.70
N ASN A 12 -20.30 -15.02 22.34
CA ASN A 12 -19.75 -15.63 21.14
C ASN A 12 -20.23 -14.95 19.84
N SER A 13 -21.47 -14.43 19.81
CA SER A 13 -22.00 -13.69 18.66
C SER A 13 -21.38 -12.30 18.52
N ILE A 14 -21.06 -11.63 19.64
CA ILE A 14 -20.37 -10.33 19.63
C ILE A 14 -18.90 -10.50 19.22
N ASN A 15 -18.23 -11.55 19.71
CA ASN A 15 -16.84 -11.84 19.34
C ASN A 15 -16.67 -12.23 17.86
N LYS A 16 -17.72 -12.75 17.22
CA LYS A 16 -17.69 -13.09 15.78
C LYS A 16 -17.70 -11.86 14.86
N SER A 17 -18.14 -10.71 15.38
CA SER A 17 -18.23 -9.45 14.65
C SER A 17 -17.00 -8.56 14.81
N PHE A 18 -16.07 -8.91 15.71
CA PHE A 18 -14.90 -8.10 16.07
C PHE A 18 -13.58 -8.83 15.78
N SER A 19 -13.53 -9.60 14.69
CA SER A 19 -12.28 -10.10 14.12
C SER A 19 -12.03 -9.40 12.79
N GLN A 20 -10.85 -8.78 12.67
CA GLN A 20 -10.33 -8.00 11.54
C GLN A 20 -10.72 -6.51 11.52
N LEU A 21 -10.04 -5.72 12.35
CA LEU A 21 -9.53 -4.44 11.84
C LEU A 21 -8.37 -4.81 10.90
N ASP A 22 -8.67 -5.11 9.65
CA ASP A 22 -7.65 -5.41 8.64
C ASP A 22 -6.77 -4.18 8.48
N SER A 23 -5.51 -4.28 8.91
CA SER A 23 -4.50 -3.28 8.58
C SER A 23 -4.40 -3.20 7.06
N LEU A 24 -4.48 -2.00 6.49
CA LEU A 24 -4.30 -1.77 5.06
C LEU A 24 -3.04 -2.52 4.56
N PRO A 25 -3.10 -3.22 3.40
CA PRO A 25 -1.94 -3.88 2.84
C PRO A 25 -0.77 -2.90 2.71
N TYR A 26 0.35 -3.28 3.30
CA TYR A 26 1.51 -2.42 3.46
C TYR A 26 2.72 -3.05 2.77
N TYR A 27 3.35 -2.26 1.91
CA TYR A 27 4.55 -2.62 1.17
C TYR A 27 5.65 -1.61 1.47
N ALA A 28 6.90 -2.07 1.48
CA ALA A 28 8.06 -1.22 1.68
C ALA A 28 9.09 -1.50 0.59
N ILE A 29 9.58 -0.44 -0.04
CA ILE A 29 10.66 -0.49 -1.02
C ILE A 29 11.73 0.52 -0.64
N GLN A 30 12.99 0.20 -0.92
CA GLN A 30 14.06 1.18 -0.77
C GLN A 30 13.94 2.26 -1.84
N GLU A 31 14.40 3.47 -1.52
CA GLU A 31 14.67 4.47 -2.55
C GLU A 31 15.84 4.07 -3.46
N LYS A 32 16.07 4.85 -4.52
CA LYS A 32 17.13 4.67 -5.52
C LYS A 32 17.10 3.35 -6.28
N LEU A 33 16.02 2.57 -6.15
CA LEU A 33 15.81 1.36 -6.94
C LEU A 33 15.68 1.72 -8.43
N PRO A 34 16.16 0.84 -9.34
CA PRO A 34 16.01 1.03 -10.78
C PRO A 34 14.55 1.20 -11.20
N ILE A 35 14.33 1.86 -12.35
CA ILE A 35 13.02 1.89 -13.00
C ILE A 35 12.58 0.46 -13.32
N SER A 36 11.27 0.20 -13.28
CA SER A 36 10.65 -1.11 -13.46
C SER A 36 10.96 -2.12 -12.34
N THR A 37 11.35 -1.63 -11.15
CA THR A 37 11.46 -2.50 -9.97
C THR A 37 10.08 -2.90 -9.48
N LEU A 38 9.89 -4.18 -9.18
CA LEU A 38 8.63 -4.72 -8.66
C LEU A 38 8.35 -4.21 -7.25
N VAL A 39 7.18 -3.60 -7.07
CA VAL A 39 6.65 -3.19 -5.76
C VAL A 39 5.72 -4.26 -5.21
N VAL A 40 4.72 -4.65 -5.98
CA VAL A 40 3.73 -5.66 -5.59
C VAL A 40 3.17 -6.38 -6.83
N ASP A 41 2.82 -7.65 -6.65
CA ASP A 41 2.07 -8.45 -7.61
C ASP A 41 0.66 -8.75 -7.06
N LEU A 42 -0.34 -8.08 -7.60
CA LEU A 42 -1.74 -8.12 -7.17
C LEU A 42 -2.44 -9.45 -7.50
N SER A 43 -1.84 -10.28 -8.36
CA SER A 43 -2.42 -11.60 -8.68
C SER A 43 -2.27 -12.58 -7.52
N LYS A 44 -1.17 -12.46 -6.75
CA LYS A 44 -0.82 -13.36 -5.65
C LYS A 44 -1.55 -13.05 -4.36
N THR A 45 -2.02 -11.82 -4.19
CA THR A 45 -2.63 -11.36 -2.94
C THR A 45 -4.07 -11.85 -2.77
N GLN A 46 -4.78 -12.13 -3.85
CA GLN A 46 -6.23 -12.38 -3.80
C GLN A 46 -6.72 -13.65 -4.51
N ASN A 47 -5.83 -14.57 -4.94
CA ASN A 47 -6.20 -15.80 -5.69
C ASN A 47 -7.20 -15.52 -6.83
N LEU A 48 -7.01 -14.42 -7.56
CA LEU A 48 -7.98 -13.94 -8.53
C LEU A 48 -7.90 -14.73 -9.85
N THR A 49 -9.04 -14.82 -10.52
CA THR A 49 -9.15 -15.45 -11.84
C THR A 49 -8.36 -14.68 -12.90
N SER A 50 -7.92 -15.38 -13.94
CA SER A 50 -7.17 -14.83 -15.09
C SER A 50 -7.91 -13.76 -15.91
N SER A 51 -9.17 -13.46 -15.59
CA SER A 51 -9.99 -12.44 -16.25
C SER A 51 -10.01 -11.09 -15.51
N ALA A 52 -9.33 -10.96 -14.37
CA ALA A 52 -9.29 -9.72 -13.60
C ALA A 52 -8.61 -8.58 -14.38
N LYS A 53 -9.22 -7.39 -14.37
CA LYS A 53 -8.60 -6.16 -14.89
C LYS A 53 -8.24 -5.25 -13.74
N TYR A 54 -6.99 -4.79 -13.73
CA TYR A 54 -6.43 -3.97 -12.67
C TYR A 54 -6.32 -2.52 -13.13
N SER A 55 -6.56 -1.59 -12.20
CA SER A 55 -6.27 -0.16 -12.34
C SER A 55 -6.00 0.41 -10.95
N TYR A 56 -5.38 1.57 -10.86
CA TYR A 56 -5.19 2.25 -9.58
C TYR A 56 -5.32 3.76 -9.73
N PHE A 57 -5.64 4.42 -8.62
CA PHE A 57 -5.58 5.86 -8.45
C PHE A 57 -4.55 6.23 -7.38
N ASP A 58 -3.74 7.26 -7.66
CA ASP A 58 -2.82 7.84 -6.69
C ASP A 58 -3.59 8.79 -5.77
N LEU A 59 -3.74 8.40 -4.50
CA LEU A 59 -4.44 9.20 -3.49
C LEU A 59 -3.55 10.30 -2.90
N THR A 60 -2.23 10.19 -3.03
CA THR A 60 -1.28 11.20 -2.54
C THR A 60 -1.10 12.39 -3.47
N GLN A 61 -1.64 12.30 -4.70
CA GLN A 61 -1.70 13.41 -5.66
C GLN A 61 -0.33 14.04 -5.94
N ILE A 62 0.71 13.21 -6.07
CA ILE A 62 2.10 13.66 -6.25
C ILE A 62 2.31 14.38 -7.60
N GLY A 63 1.31 14.37 -8.49
CA GLY A 63 1.31 15.06 -9.79
C GLY A 63 2.23 14.41 -10.82
N THR A 64 3.03 13.44 -10.40
CA THR A 64 3.88 12.60 -11.25
C THR A 64 3.46 11.15 -11.05
N ARG A 65 3.36 10.40 -12.15
CA ARG A 65 3.06 8.97 -12.09
C ARG A 65 4.28 8.22 -11.57
N LEU A 66 4.35 7.95 -10.26
CA LEU A 66 5.48 7.26 -9.58
C LEU A 66 5.54 5.74 -9.82
N PHE A 67 4.39 5.16 -10.15
CA PHE A 67 4.26 3.73 -10.39
C PHE A 67 3.67 3.46 -11.77
N LEU A 68 3.96 2.29 -12.30
CA LEU A 68 3.38 1.75 -13.52
C LEU A 68 2.65 0.46 -13.17
N LEU A 69 1.46 0.28 -13.72
CA LEU A 69 0.75 -0.99 -13.66
C LEU A 69 1.01 -1.74 -14.96
N ASN A 70 1.64 -2.91 -14.85
CA ASN A 70 1.83 -3.85 -15.94
C ASN A 70 1.07 -5.14 -15.60
N GLU A 71 -0.08 -5.35 -16.26
CA GLU A 71 -1.04 -6.42 -15.94
C GLU A 71 -1.47 -6.36 -14.46
N SER A 72 -1.02 -7.30 -13.62
CA SER A 72 -1.26 -7.32 -12.17
C SER A 72 -0.13 -6.73 -11.33
N ARG A 73 0.96 -6.27 -11.96
CA ARG A 73 2.21 -5.93 -11.29
C ARG A 73 2.38 -4.42 -11.20
N ILE A 74 2.56 -3.91 -9.99
CA ILE A 74 2.91 -2.51 -9.76
C ILE A 74 4.44 -2.41 -9.75
N LEU A 75 4.97 -1.59 -10.63
CA LEU A 75 6.39 -1.36 -10.84
C LEU A 75 6.74 0.11 -10.58
N THR A 76 7.98 0.43 -10.23
CA THR A 76 8.45 1.83 -10.22
C THR A 76 8.52 2.36 -11.66
N SER A 77 8.02 3.58 -11.90
CA SER A 77 8.15 4.27 -13.20
C SER A 77 9.34 5.22 -13.25
N VAL A 78 9.83 5.65 -12.09
CA VAL A 78 10.94 6.57 -11.89
C VAL A 78 11.86 6.04 -10.80
N ILE A 79 13.08 6.56 -10.73
CA ILE A 79 13.95 6.36 -9.58
C ILE A 79 13.42 7.25 -8.46
N LEU A 80 12.99 6.62 -7.36
CA LEU A 80 12.45 7.34 -6.21
C LEU A 80 13.60 7.86 -5.35
N ASP A 81 13.45 9.09 -4.87
CA ASP A 81 14.41 9.78 -4.01
C ASP A 81 13.60 10.39 -2.87
N ARG A 82 13.70 9.80 -1.68
CA ARG A 82 12.87 10.13 -0.53
C ARG A 82 13.13 11.56 -0.07
N ASP A 83 14.38 11.99 -0.10
CA ASP A 83 14.76 13.34 0.31
C ASP A 83 14.25 14.39 -0.68
N GLN A 84 14.37 14.13 -1.99
CA GLN A 84 13.79 15.03 -3.00
C GLN A 84 12.26 15.10 -2.90
N MET A 85 11.60 13.96 -2.68
CA MET A 85 10.15 13.90 -2.51
C MET A 85 9.69 14.65 -1.26
N CYS A 86 10.41 14.51 -0.14
CA CYS A 86 10.10 15.28 1.06
C CYS A 86 10.31 16.78 0.85
N LEU A 87 11.41 17.19 0.23
CA LEU A 87 11.69 18.60 -0.08
C LEU A 87 10.59 19.23 -0.95
N LYS A 88 10.05 18.47 -1.89
CA LYS A 88 8.92 18.87 -2.74
C LYS A 88 7.55 18.71 -2.06
N GLN A 89 7.51 18.32 -0.79
CA GLN A 89 6.29 18.05 -0.02
C GLN A 89 5.37 17.00 -0.67
N GLN A 90 5.95 16.10 -1.45
CA GLN A 90 5.24 14.99 -2.10
C GLN A 90 4.96 13.84 -1.11
N CYS A 91 5.75 13.74 -0.04
CA CYS A 91 5.51 12.82 1.07
C CYS A 91 6.12 13.39 2.37
N SER A 92 5.78 12.78 3.52
CA SER A 92 6.38 13.13 4.82
C SER A 92 7.84 12.70 4.91
N CYS A 93 8.74 13.56 5.40
CA CYS A 93 10.14 13.22 5.69
C CYS A 93 10.30 12.08 6.71
N LEU A 94 9.33 11.88 7.60
CA LEU A 94 9.46 10.87 8.66
C LEU A 94 9.06 9.47 8.15
N SER A 95 7.94 9.38 7.45
CA SER A 95 7.35 8.10 7.06
C SER A 95 7.40 7.82 5.56
N CYS A 96 7.37 8.85 4.70
CA CYS A 96 7.19 8.81 3.25
C CYS A 96 6.31 7.66 2.77
N GLN A 97 4.99 7.81 2.95
CA GLN A 97 3.99 6.82 2.56
C GLN A 97 3.20 7.29 1.34
N ILE A 98 3.09 6.41 0.36
CA ILE A 98 2.30 6.61 -0.86
C ILE A 98 1.08 5.70 -0.81
N SER A 99 -0.10 6.31 -0.90
CA SER A 99 -1.38 5.61 -0.86
C SER A 99 -1.92 5.43 -2.27
N LEU A 100 -2.19 4.19 -2.67
CA LEU A 100 -2.86 3.89 -3.93
C LEU A 100 -4.22 3.25 -3.65
N GLU A 101 -5.27 3.69 -4.33
CA GLU A 101 -6.54 2.97 -4.38
C GLU A 101 -6.53 2.03 -5.58
N LEU A 102 -6.56 0.73 -5.32
CA LEU A 102 -6.65 -0.31 -6.33
C LEU A 102 -8.10 -0.54 -6.70
N ILE A 103 -8.34 -0.70 -8.00
CA ILE A 103 -9.62 -1.07 -8.57
C ILE A 103 -9.43 -2.34 -9.37
N ILE A 104 -10.03 -3.42 -8.88
CA ILE A 104 -9.94 -4.74 -9.46
C ILE A 104 -11.30 -5.12 -10.00
N LYS A 105 -11.43 -5.11 -11.33
CA LYS A 105 -12.67 -5.47 -12.03
C LYS A 105 -12.65 -6.95 -12.32
N LEU A 106 -13.58 -7.67 -11.70
CA LEU A 106 -13.85 -9.09 -11.93
C LEU A 106 -15.13 -9.24 -12.75
N PRO A 107 -15.40 -10.43 -13.33
CA PRO A 107 -16.60 -10.63 -14.14
C PRO A 107 -17.92 -10.34 -13.41
N LEU A 108 -17.97 -10.58 -12.09
CA LEU A 108 -19.20 -10.50 -11.29
C LEU A 108 -19.21 -9.35 -10.27
N ASN A 109 -18.07 -8.75 -9.97
CA ASN A 109 -17.92 -7.73 -8.95
C ASN A 109 -16.71 -6.82 -9.22
N THR A 110 -16.64 -5.70 -8.52
CA THR A 110 -15.46 -4.82 -8.49
C THR A 110 -15.00 -4.70 -7.04
N LEU A 111 -13.70 -4.88 -6.83
CA LEU A 111 -13.07 -4.73 -5.53
C LEU A 111 -12.31 -3.40 -5.50
N TYR A 112 -12.42 -2.70 -4.37
CA TYR A 112 -11.69 -1.49 -4.07
C TYR A 112 -10.82 -1.78 -2.85
N GLU A 113 -9.52 -1.57 -2.98
CA GLU A 113 -8.57 -1.84 -1.91
C GLU A 113 -7.52 -0.74 -1.87
N THR A 114 -7.34 -0.11 -0.72
CA THR A 114 -6.28 0.89 -0.55
C THR A 114 -5.01 0.20 -0.07
N ILE A 115 -3.90 0.42 -0.77
CA ILE A 115 -2.57 -0.07 -0.36
C ILE A 115 -1.67 1.10 0.04
N GLN A 116 -0.76 0.83 0.96
CA GLN A 116 0.25 1.79 1.43
C GLN A 116 1.64 1.32 1.02
N ILE A 117 2.39 2.16 0.32
CA ILE A 117 3.76 1.90 -0.11
C ILE A 117 4.68 2.86 0.65
N ARG A 118 5.52 2.35 1.53
CA ARG A 118 6.55 3.13 2.21
C ARG A 118 7.84 3.16 1.40
N ILE A 119 8.37 4.36 1.19
CA ILE A 119 9.72 4.56 0.64
C ILE A 119 10.70 4.60 1.81
N VAL A 120 11.55 3.58 1.89
CA VAL A 120 12.54 3.40 2.95
C VAL A 120 13.83 4.12 2.55
N ASP A 121 14.33 4.92 3.48
CA ASP A 121 15.59 5.64 3.39
C ASP A 121 16.78 4.68 3.20
N LEU A 122 17.69 4.99 2.29
CA LEU A 122 18.93 4.24 2.09
C LEU A 122 20.11 4.82 2.91
N ASN A 123 19.95 6.00 3.52
CA ASN A 123 21.02 6.78 4.17
C ASN A 123 22.24 6.98 3.24
N ASP A 124 22.00 7.53 2.05
CA ASP A 124 23.02 7.86 1.04
C ASP A 124 23.56 9.30 1.15
N HIS A 125 23.08 10.08 2.14
CA HIS A 125 23.53 11.44 2.42
C HIS A 125 24.43 11.50 3.66
N ALA A 126 25.65 12.01 3.49
CA ALA A 126 26.55 12.30 4.60
C ALA A 126 26.24 13.68 5.22
N PRO A 127 26.43 13.84 6.55
CA PRO A 127 26.23 15.14 7.20
C PRO A 127 27.22 16.18 6.68
N ILE A 128 26.71 17.38 6.38
CA ILE A 128 27.52 18.54 5.99
C ILE A 128 27.42 19.58 7.13
N PHE A 129 28.56 19.88 7.77
CA PHE A 129 28.63 20.87 8.84
C PHE A 129 29.02 22.23 8.27
N ALA A 130 28.23 23.26 8.58
CA ALA A 130 28.57 24.64 8.27
C ALA A 130 29.64 25.13 9.26
N HIS A 131 30.91 24.99 8.87
CA HIS A 131 32.11 25.32 9.64
C HIS A 131 32.37 24.44 10.88
N LYS A 132 33.65 24.43 11.29
CA LYS A 132 34.22 23.58 12.33
C LYS A 132 34.20 24.27 13.68
#